data_AF-A0A1G1Q512-F1
#
_entry.id   AF-A0A1G1Q512-F1
#
_cell.length_a   1.000
_cell.length_b   1.000
_cell.length_c   1.000
_cell.angle_alpha   90.00
_cell.angle_beta   90.00
_cell.angle_gamma   90.00
#
_symmetry.space_group_name_H-M   'P 1'
#
loop_
_entity.id
_entity.type
_entity.pdbx_description
1 polymer ?
#
loop_
_entity_poly.entity_id
_entity_poly.type
_entity_poly.pdbx_seq_one_letter_code
_entity_poly.pdbx_strand_id
1 'polypeptide(L)'
;MKRKEKCRRRPVIANRFQRKILNLVFFSTVVPMSIGVICLYYLIFSVVAGEMGIPESIGYTLIPAAQKAAGIAILGFLFSVCILWVWALKVSHRLAGPLERLCQELDDRICGKKKGYIYFRKGDYLAILAGRINGLLGK
;
A
#
# COMPACT_ATOMS: atom_id res chain seq x y z
N MET A 1 44.81 -4.37 -16.78
CA MET A 1 43.63 -4.34 -17.66
C MET A 1 42.37 -4.35 -16.79
N LYS A 2 41.85 -3.18 -16.40
CA LYS A 2 40.69 -3.07 -15.48
C LYS A 2 39.41 -3.49 -16.22
N ARG A 3 38.71 -4.51 -15.72
CA ARG A 3 37.36 -4.91 -16.17
C ARG A 3 36.48 -3.66 -16.15
N LYS A 4 36.08 -3.17 -17.34
CA LYS A 4 34.96 -2.24 -17.47
C LYS A 4 33.71 -3.04 -17.09
N GLU A 5 33.37 -3.06 -15.80
CA GLU A 5 32.09 -3.59 -15.37
C GLU A 5 31.00 -2.82 -16.10
N LYS A 6 30.22 -3.58 -16.87
CA LYS A 6 29.17 -3.07 -17.72
C LYS A 6 28.09 -2.54 -16.79
N CYS A 7 28.16 -1.24 -16.49
CA CYS A 7 27.23 -0.47 -15.66
C CYS A 7 25.82 -0.54 -16.30
N ARG A 8 25.14 -1.69 -16.13
CA ARG A 8 23.88 -2.07 -16.78
C ARG A 8 22.74 -1.43 -16.01
N ARG A 9 22.09 -0.43 -16.63
CA ARG A 9 20.85 0.18 -16.15
C ARG A 9 19.77 -0.88 -15.97
N ARG A 10 19.38 -1.19 -14.74
CA ARG A 10 18.09 -1.83 -14.45
C ARG A 10 17.39 -1.12 -13.29
N PRO A 11 16.72 0.00 -13.55
CA PRO A 11 15.83 0.59 -12.57
C PRO A 11 14.50 -0.18 -12.57
N VAL A 12 14.52 -1.39 -11.99
CA VAL A 12 13.31 -2.22 -11.77
C VAL A 12 13.05 -2.39 -10.26
N ILE A 13 13.89 -1.78 -9.43
CA ILE A 13 13.81 -1.92 -7.97
C ILE A 13 12.60 -1.15 -7.45
N ALA A 14 12.39 0.08 -7.91
CA ALA A 14 11.27 0.91 -7.49
C ALA A 14 9.92 0.27 -7.84
N ASN A 15 9.75 -0.29 -9.03
CA ASN A 15 8.53 -0.99 -9.41
C ASN A 15 8.28 -2.25 -8.54
N ARG A 16 9.33 -3.02 -8.22
CA ARG A 16 9.22 -4.17 -7.31
C ARG A 16 8.88 -3.75 -5.87
N PHE A 17 9.46 -2.66 -5.38
CA PHE A 17 9.20 -2.12 -4.06
C PHE A 17 7.78 -1.54 -3.96
N GLN A 18 7.37 -0.74 -4.95
CA GLN A 18 6.02 -0.22 -5.10
C GLN A 18 4.98 -1.33 -5.11
N ARG A 19 5.21 -2.41 -5.88
CA ARG A 19 4.29 -3.55 -5.93
C ARG A 19 4.22 -4.30 -4.60
N LYS A 20 5.34 -4.44 -3.89
CA LYS A 20 5.35 -5.05 -2.54
C LYS A 20 4.54 -4.20 -1.55
N ILE A 21 4.74 -2.88 -1.52
CA ILE A 21 3.97 -1.98 -0.66
C ILE A 21 2.49 -2.04 -0.99
N LEU A 22 2.14 -1.91 -2.27
CA LEU A 22 0.73 -1.91 -2.70
C LEU A 22 0.05 -3.24 -2.39
N ASN A 23 0.70 -4.38 -2.65
CA ASN A 23 0.16 -5.68 -2.29
C ASN A 23 -0.03 -5.81 -0.78
N LEU A 24 0.96 -5.37 0.01
CA LEU A 24 0.88 -5.42 1.47
C LEU A 24 -0.29 -4.57 2.00
N VAL A 25 -0.46 -3.35 1.50
CA VAL A 25 -1.59 -2.48 1.87
C VAL A 25 -2.92 -3.10 1.41
N PHE A 26 -2.97 -3.68 0.21
CA PHE A 26 -4.16 -4.35 -0.30
C PHE A 26 -4.60 -5.49 0.63
N PHE A 27 -3.71 -6.44 0.91
CA PHE A 27 -4.02 -7.58 1.77
C PHE A 27 -4.32 -7.15 3.21
N SER A 28 -3.56 -6.20 3.74
CA SER A 28 -3.79 -5.63 5.07
C SER A 28 -5.13 -4.91 5.21
N THR A 29 -5.76 -4.49 4.11
CA THR A 29 -7.07 -3.84 4.14
C THR A 29 -8.18 -4.85 3.86
N VAL A 30 -8.02 -5.67 2.83
CA VAL A 30 -9.07 -6.58 2.34
C VAL A 30 -9.31 -7.72 3.33
N VAL A 31 -8.26 -8.33 3.89
CA VAL A 31 -8.39 -9.47 4.81
C VAL A 31 -9.18 -9.10 6.07
N PRO A 32 -8.80 -8.09 6.87
CA PRO A 32 -9.53 -7.76 8.10
C PRO A 32 -10.95 -7.23 7.82
N MET A 33 -11.17 -6.49 6.73
CA MET A 33 -12.51 -6.09 6.32
C MET A 33 -13.40 -7.30 6.01
N SER A 34 -12.88 -8.27 5.27
CA SER A 34 -13.63 -9.49 4.92
C SER A 34 -14.01 -10.27 6.17
N ILE A 35 -13.07 -10.41 7.11
CA ILE A 35 -13.32 -11.02 8.42
C ILE A 35 -14.39 -10.22 9.17
N GLY A 36 -14.30 -8.88 9.18
CA GLY A 36 -15.27 -8.01 9.83
C GLY A 36 -16.69 -8.19 9.30
N VAL A 37 -16.87 -8.27 7.97
CA VAL A 37 -18.17 -8.53 7.35
C VAL A 37 -18.72 -9.89 7.75
N ILE A 38 -17.88 -10.94 7.74
CA ILE A 38 -18.29 -12.30 8.14
C ILE A 38 -18.70 -12.31 9.62
N CYS A 39 -17.90 -11.70 10.50
CA CYS A 39 -18.22 -11.59 11.93
C CYS A 39 -19.52 -10.83 12.17
N LEU A 40 -19.75 -9.70 11.48
CA LEU A 40 -20.99 -8.93 11.57
C LEU A 40 -22.19 -9.75 11.11
N TYR A 41 -22.05 -10.51 10.02
CA TYR A 41 -23.10 -11.38 9.52
C TYR A 41 -23.48 -12.45 10.56
N TYR A 42 -22.50 -13.14 11.15
CA TYR A 42 -22.74 -14.13 12.20
C TYR A 42 -23.30 -13.50 13.47
N LEU A 43 -22.87 -12.31 13.84
CA LEU A 43 -23.38 -11.58 15.00
C LEU A 43 -24.86 -11.24 14.81
N ILE A 44 -25.24 -10.66 13.66
CA ILE A 44 -26.63 -10.33 13.34
C ILE A 44 -27.50 -11.59 13.39
N PHE A 45 -27.02 -12.68 12.80
CA PHE A 45 -27.74 -13.95 12.83
C PHE A 45 -27.89 -14.49 14.25
N SER A 46 -26.82 -14.49 15.05
CA SER A 46 -26.82 -15.01 16.42
C SER A 46 -27.71 -14.20 17.35
N VAL A 47 -27.66 -12.86 17.28
CA VAL A 47 -28.48 -11.97 18.11
C VAL A 47 -29.95 -12.21 17.79
N VAL A 48 -30.29 -12.28 16.50
CA VAL A 48 -31.70 -12.34 16.14
C VAL A 48 -32.28 -13.75 16.27
N ALA A 49 -31.49 -14.79 16.07
CA ALA A 49 -31.90 -16.15 16.43
C ALA A 49 -32.19 -16.29 17.94
N GLY A 50 -31.52 -15.51 18.79
CA GLY A 50 -31.80 -15.46 20.22
C GLY A 50 -33.09 -14.70 20.58
N GLU A 51 -33.42 -13.66 19.82
CA GLU A 51 -34.62 -12.81 20.04
C GLU A 51 -35.90 -13.41 19.44
N MET A 52 -35.80 -14.06 18.27
CA MET A 52 -36.92 -14.66 17.56
C MET A 52 -36.96 -16.18 17.80
N GLY A 53 -37.61 -16.62 18.87
CA GLY A 53 -37.80 -18.04 19.19
C GLY A 53 -38.62 -18.85 18.16
N ILE A 54 -39.00 -18.26 17.02
CA ILE A 54 -39.78 -18.90 15.95
C ILE A 54 -39.02 -18.80 14.62
N PRO A 55 -38.70 -19.93 13.96
CA PRO A 55 -37.85 -19.98 12.77
C PRO A 55 -38.47 -19.34 11.51
N GLU A 56 -39.80 -19.22 11.43
CA GLU A 56 -40.49 -18.71 10.24
C GLU A 56 -40.40 -17.18 10.11
N SER A 57 -40.48 -16.43 11.22
CA SER A 57 -40.31 -14.96 11.23
C SER A 57 -38.87 -14.52 10.91
N ILE A 58 -37.90 -15.40 11.13
CA ILE A 58 -36.49 -15.17 10.78
C ILE A 58 -36.32 -15.08 9.26
N GLY A 59 -37.00 -15.94 8.49
CA GLY A 59 -36.90 -15.92 7.02
C GLY A 59 -37.43 -14.62 6.39
N TYR A 60 -38.60 -14.15 6.83
CA TYR A 60 -39.30 -13.03 6.19
C TYR A 60 -38.76 -11.65 6.56
N THR A 61 -38.23 -11.49 7.77
CA THR A 61 -37.75 -10.19 8.26
C THR A 61 -36.23 -10.09 8.27
N LEU A 62 -35.53 -11.20 8.52
CA LEU A 62 -34.09 -11.16 8.74
C LEU A 62 -33.27 -11.20 7.47
N ILE A 63 -33.64 -12.06 6.52
CA ILE A 63 -32.96 -12.16 5.24
C ILE A 63 -32.95 -10.80 4.53
N PRO A 64 -34.08 -10.07 4.38
CA PRO A 64 -34.05 -8.77 3.71
C PRO A 64 -33.31 -7.69 4.52
N ALA A 65 -33.37 -7.70 5.85
CA ALA A 65 -32.61 -6.77 6.68
C ALA A 65 -31.09 -7.02 6.58
N ALA A 66 -30.68 -8.29 6.63
CA ALA A 66 -29.29 -8.71 6.45
C ALA A 66 -28.78 -8.38 5.05
N GLN A 67 -29.59 -8.56 4.01
CA GLN A 67 -29.25 -8.17 2.64
C GLN A 67 -29.04 -6.65 2.50
N LYS A 68 -29.91 -5.83 3.11
CA LYS A 68 -29.74 -4.37 3.12
C LYS A 68 -28.49 -3.95 3.88
N ALA A 69 -28.26 -4.52 5.06
CA ALA A 69 -27.06 -4.26 5.86
C ALA A 69 -25.78 -4.66 5.12
N ALA A 70 -25.77 -5.85 4.49
CA ALA A 70 -24.67 -6.33 3.66
C ALA A 70 -24.43 -5.41 2.46
N GLY A 71 -25.49 -4.94 1.79
CA GLY A 71 -25.38 -4.00 0.68
C GLY A 71 -24.71 -2.68 1.08
N ILE A 72 -25.14 -2.10 2.20
CA ILE A 72 -24.54 -0.87 2.76
C ILE A 72 -23.07 -1.13 3.17
N ALA A 73 -22.80 -2.27 3.81
CA ALA A 73 -21.44 -2.65 4.21
C ALA A 73 -20.50 -2.83 3.01
N ILE A 74 -20.98 -3.46 1.93
CA ILE A 74 -20.21 -3.63 0.68
C ILE A 74 -19.92 -2.28 0.02
N LEU A 75 -20.91 -1.38 -0.05
CA LEU A 75 -20.71 -0.03 -0.56
C LEU A 75 -19.68 0.75 0.27
N GLY A 76 -19.80 0.70 1.60
CA GLY A 76 -18.83 1.31 2.51
C GLY A 76 -17.43 0.71 2.38
N PHE A 77 -17.34 -0.61 2.18
CA PHE A 77 -16.09 -1.33 1.93
C PHE A 77 -15.43 -0.86 0.64
N LEU A 78 -16.16 -0.85 -0.49
CA LEU A 78 -15.63 -0.41 -1.78
C LEU A 78 -15.14 1.03 -1.73
N PHE A 79 -15.91 1.91 -1.09
CA PHE A 79 -15.53 3.31 -0.91
C PHE A 79 -14.24 3.44 -0.07
N SER A 80 -14.16 2.74 1.06
CA SER A 80 -12.99 2.74 1.94
C SER A 80 -11.73 2.19 1.25
N VAL A 81 -11.86 1.07 0.52
CA VAL A 81 -10.78 0.48 -0.27
C VAL A 81 -10.31 1.48 -1.33
N CYS A 82 -11.22 2.16 -2.01
CA CYS A 82 -10.86 3.14 -3.05
C CYS A 82 -10.04 4.30 -2.46
N ILE A 83 -10.49 4.88 -1.34
CA ILE A 83 -9.75 5.96 -0.64
C ILE A 83 -8.37 5.48 -0.21
N LEU A 84 -8.29 4.33 0.46
CA LEU A 84 -7.03 3.77 0.94
C LEU A 84 -6.09 3.46 -0.22
N TRP A 85 -6.62 2.99 -1.35
CA TRP A 85 -5.83 2.69 -2.54
C TRP A 85 -5.21 3.95 -3.15
N VAL A 86 -5.99 5.03 -3.28
CA VAL A 86 -5.48 6.33 -3.76
C VAL A 86 -4.39 6.86 -2.83
N TRP A 87 -4.58 6.77 -1.52
CA TRP A 87 -3.57 7.14 -0.53
C TRP A 87 -2.31 6.29 -0.63
N ALA A 88 -2.46 4.97 -0.71
CA ALA A 88 -1.35 4.03 -0.84
C ALA A 88 -0.52 4.28 -2.10
N LEU A 89 -1.18 4.54 -3.23
CA LEU A 89 -0.51 4.92 -4.48
C LEU A 89 0.29 6.22 -4.32
N LYS A 90 -0.31 7.25 -3.71
CA LYS A 90 0.35 8.53 -3.49
C LYS A 90 1.59 8.39 -2.60
N VAL A 91 1.50 7.63 -1.51
CA VAL A 91 2.64 7.35 -0.62
C VAL A 91 3.71 6.52 -1.34
N SER A 92 3.29 5.49 -2.07
CA SER A 92 4.19 4.61 -2.81
C SER A 92 4.99 5.37 -3.88
N HIS A 93 4.35 6.27 -4.63
CA HIS A 93 5.05 7.13 -5.61
C HIS A 93 6.08 8.06 -4.94
N ARG A 94 5.75 8.63 -3.78
CA ARG A 94 6.66 9.50 -3.01
C ARG A 94 7.83 8.75 -2.36
N LEU A 95 7.80 7.42 -2.32
CA LEU A 95 8.89 6.57 -1.81
C LEU A 95 9.69 5.94 -2.95
N ALA A 96 9.01 5.23 -3.85
CA ALA A 96 9.63 4.46 -4.91
C ALA A 96 10.36 5.35 -5.93
N GLY A 97 9.78 6.49 -6.30
CA GLY A 97 10.38 7.42 -7.26
C GLY A 97 11.72 8.00 -6.78
N PRO A 98 11.79 8.57 -5.56
CA PRO A 98 13.03 9.07 -5.00
C PRO A 98 14.06 7.95 -4.77
N LEU A 99 13.61 6.74 -4.39
CA LEU A 99 14.50 5.59 -4.19
C LEU A 99 15.19 5.20 -5.50
N GLU A 100 14.44 5.18 -6.60
CA GLU A 100 15.00 4.88 -7.92
C GLU A 100 16.05 5.90 -8.34
N ARG A 101 15.73 7.20 -8.17
CA ARG A 101 16.65 8.30 -8.47
C ARG A 101 17.92 8.16 -7.64
N LEU A 102 17.80 7.86 -6.35
CA LEU A 102 18.95 7.68 -5.47
C LEU A 102 19.87 6.57 -5.95
N CYS A 103 19.31 5.39 -6.25
CA CYS A 103 20.10 4.25 -6.72
C CYS A 103 20.82 4.59 -8.03
N GLN A 104 20.14 5.22 -8.99
CA GLN A 104 20.75 5.64 -10.25
C GLN A 104 21.88 6.67 -10.03
N GLU A 105 21.68 7.62 -9.12
CA GLU A 105 22.65 8.67 -8.85
C GLU A 105 23.90 8.12 -8.15
N LEU A 106 23.73 7.15 -7.24
CA LEU A 106 24.82 6.41 -6.62
C LEU A 106 25.58 5.55 -7.64
N ASP A 107 24.88 4.80 -8.49
CA ASP A 107 25.49 3.99 -9.55
C ASP A 107 26.30 4.84 -10.53
N ASP A 108 25.75 5.99 -10.96
CA ASP A 108 26.45 6.92 -11.85
C ASP A 108 27.75 7.45 -11.21
N ARG A 109 27.76 7.69 -9.89
CA ARG A 109 28.93 8.17 -9.14
C ARG A 109 29.97 7.06 -8.95
N ILE A 110 29.55 5.86 -8.60
CA ILE A 110 30.42 4.69 -8.50
C ILE A 110 31.10 4.42 -9.85
N CYS A 111 30.36 4.57 -10.95
CA CYS A 111 30.89 4.47 -12.30
C CYS A 111 31.67 5.73 -12.77
N GLY A 112 31.88 6.73 -11.90
CA GLY A 112 32.68 7.94 -12.16
C GLY A 112 32.06 8.94 -13.14
N LYS A 113 30.78 8.79 -13.49
CA LYS A 113 30.09 9.62 -14.50
C LYS A 113 29.57 10.95 -13.96
N LYS A 114 29.36 11.06 -12.65
CA LYS A 114 28.85 12.26 -11.98
C LYS A 114 29.63 12.56 -10.69
N LYS A 115 29.77 13.85 -10.38
CA LYS A 115 30.36 14.40 -9.15
C LYS A 115 29.43 15.48 -8.58
N GLY A 116 29.53 15.79 -7.29
CA GLY A 116 28.75 16.86 -6.63
C GLY A 116 27.82 16.36 -5.52
N TYR A 117 26.74 17.07 -5.20
CA TYR A 117 25.77 16.69 -4.17
C TYR A 117 24.50 16.07 -4.79
N ILE A 118 23.85 15.16 -4.05
CA ILE A 118 22.57 14.51 -4.41
C ILE A 118 21.43 15.43 -3.94
N TYR A 119 20.49 15.72 -4.83
CA TYR A 119 19.34 16.59 -4.51
C TYR A 119 18.01 15.89 -4.78
N PHE A 120 17.12 15.95 -3.79
CA PHE A 120 15.73 15.49 -3.93
C PHE A 120 14.75 16.64 -4.08
N ARG A 121 13.55 16.35 -4.58
CA ARG A 121 12.47 17.33 -4.66
C ARG A 121 11.86 17.55 -3.27
N LYS A 122 11.31 18.74 -3.03
CA LYS A 122 10.57 19.03 -1.79
C LYS A 122 9.40 18.04 -1.65
N GLY A 123 9.35 17.35 -0.51
CA GLY A 123 8.30 16.36 -0.19
C GLY A 123 8.65 14.91 -0.55
N ASP A 124 9.83 14.64 -1.10
CA ASP A 124 10.36 13.27 -1.25
C ASP A 124 10.75 12.73 0.13
N TYR A 125 10.26 11.54 0.51
CA TYR A 125 10.53 10.95 1.84
C TYR A 125 12.01 10.67 2.11
N LEU A 126 12.82 10.52 1.05
CA LEU A 126 14.25 10.21 1.15
C LEU A 126 15.16 11.44 1.22
N ALA A 127 14.59 12.66 1.31
CA ALA A 127 15.36 13.91 1.44
C ALA A 127 16.42 13.86 2.56
N ILE A 128 16.05 13.28 3.71
CA ILE A 128 16.95 13.14 4.86
C ILE A 128 18.14 12.22 4.54
N LEU A 129 17.92 11.16 3.74
CA LEU A 129 18.97 10.23 3.33
C LEU A 129 19.99 10.91 2.43
N ALA A 130 19.55 11.74 1.47
CA ALA A 130 20.49 12.49 0.62
C ALA A 130 21.40 13.38 1.45
N GLY A 131 20.88 14.07 2.48
CA GLY A 131 21.69 14.88 3.37
C GLY A 131 22.82 14.10 4.03
N ARG A 132 22.53 12.89 4.54
CA ARG A 132 23.54 12.02 5.15
C ARG A 132 24.57 11.50 4.13
N ILE A 133 24.12 11.11 2.95
CA ILE A 133 25.00 10.65 1.87
C ILE A 133 25.91 11.78 1.39
N ASN A 134 25.38 12.98 1.26
CA ASN A 134 26.14 14.18 0.92
C ASN A 134 27.23 14.50 1.95
N GLY A 135 26.95 14.32 3.25
CA GLY A 135 27.94 14.46 4.31
C GLY A 135 29.08 13.43 4.23
N LEU A 136 28.79 12.22 3.73
CA LEU A 136 29.82 11.21 3.47
C LEU A 136 30.65 11.51 2.22
N LEU A 137 30.04 12.08 1.20
CA LEU A 137 30.69 12.42 -0.07
C LEU A 137 31.54 13.71 -0.01
N GLY A 138 31.23 14.60 0.95
CA GLY A 138 31.98 15.83 1.20
C GLY A 138 33.19 15.65 2.12
N LYS A 139 33.37 14.45 2.70
CA LYS A 139 34.62 14.03 3.35
C LYS A 139 35.54 13.37 2.33
#